data_AF-X0S8H6-F1
#
_entry.id   AF-X0S8H6-F1
#
_cell.length_a   1.000
_cell.length_b   1.000
_cell.length_c   1.000
_cell.angle_alpha   90.00
_cell.angle_beta   90.00
_cell.angle_gamma   90.00
#
_symmetry.space_group_name_H-M   'P 1'
#
loop_
_entity.id
_entity.type
_entity.pdbx_description
1 polymer ?
#
loop_
_entity_poly.entity_id
_entity_poly.type
_entity_poly.pdbx_seq_one_letter_code
_entity_poly.pdbx_strand_id
1 'polypeptide(L)'
;NCSFVPASNMKLVTGAAALLLLGADYRFRTEVYAADFDAKSGAAKALFIQGFGDPSRSERFYETNGAAADALAAELVAHGLRRVDGDLILDDTFFQAKDTMPADWMKEDLKYCYAPRMGSLSVAGNCLKVKITGAARGKKAVVETDPPVDTERFVNHTVTNRSKRGRVSATLKDNGTLVVSGSVRSGRSVSKEYPLRVPALFYGNVLSGALRRLGVPVKGRILLYRKTKTNLESFTRFTTLNSPPLADILAAMQKHSDNFIAEQIVRTVGGGRNGGTTEAGTALISKTMHRSDLAASWFLRVFDGSGLSRSNRLTPDVLINLLSWLYHSNYRDLVLATLATPGGEGTMEKRLVGTPAQGRLWAKTGALRGVCS
;
A
#
# COMPACT_ATOMS: atom_id res chain seq x y z
N ASN A 1 35.35 -8.76 3.60
CA ASN A 1 34.01 -8.25 3.23
C ASN A 1 33.36 -7.49 4.36
N CYS A 2 33.20 -6.17 4.18
CA CYS A 2 32.46 -5.33 5.12
C CYS A 2 30.95 -5.41 4.84
N SER A 3 30.15 -5.39 5.90
CA SER A 3 28.69 -5.37 5.80
C SER A 3 28.16 -3.94 5.94
N PHE A 4 27.17 -3.59 5.11
CA PHE A 4 26.62 -2.24 5.00
C PHE A 4 25.10 -2.23 5.19
N VAL A 5 24.55 -1.07 5.53
CA VAL A 5 23.11 -0.81 5.43
C VAL A 5 22.78 -0.67 3.94
N PRO A 6 21.91 -1.51 3.36
CA PRO A 6 21.70 -1.49 1.90
C PRO A 6 20.78 -0.40 1.38
N ALA A 7 20.02 0.26 2.28
CA ALA A 7 18.85 1.02 1.89
C ALA A 7 17.94 0.17 0.97
N SER A 8 17.29 0.78 -0.02
CA SER A 8 16.34 0.09 -0.91
C SER A 8 16.92 -1.00 -1.82
N ASN A 9 18.22 -1.27 -1.80
CA ASN A 9 18.76 -2.46 -2.45
C ASN A 9 18.31 -3.76 -1.74
N MET A 10 17.80 -3.68 -0.50
CA MET A 10 17.13 -4.81 0.16
C MET A 10 15.94 -5.34 -0.65
N LYS A 11 15.27 -4.48 -1.42
CA LYS A 11 14.15 -4.89 -2.27
C LYS A 11 14.54 -5.90 -3.36
N LEU A 12 15.82 -5.95 -3.77
CA LEU A 12 16.31 -7.00 -4.67
C LEU A 12 16.19 -8.38 -4.00
N VAL A 13 16.60 -8.46 -2.73
CA VAL A 13 16.50 -9.68 -1.91
C VAL A 13 15.04 -10.06 -1.69
N THR A 14 14.20 -9.10 -1.29
CA THR A 14 12.76 -9.32 -1.09
C THR A 14 12.07 -9.78 -2.37
N GLY A 15 12.35 -9.13 -3.50
CA GLY A 15 11.75 -9.49 -4.79
C GLY A 15 12.16 -10.88 -5.27
N ALA A 16 13.45 -11.23 -5.17
CA ALA A 16 13.93 -12.56 -5.53
C ALA A 16 13.31 -13.64 -4.63
N ALA A 17 13.25 -13.41 -3.31
CA ALA A 17 12.61 -14.33 -2.38
C ALA A 17 11.11 -14.50 -2.68
N ALA A 18 10.40 -13.41 -3.01
CA ALA A 18 9.00 -13.45 -3.36
C ALA A 18 8.74 -14.28 -4.62
N LEU A 19 9.59 -14.14 -5.66
CA LEU A 19 9.51 -14.98 -6.86
C LEU A 19 9.68 -16.47 -6.54
N LEU A 20 10.65 -16.81 -5.68
CA LEU A 20 10.91 -18.19 -5.27
C LEU A 20 9.79 -18.79 -4.40
N LEU A 21 9.16 -17.97 -3.55
CA LEU A 21 8.17 -18.45 -2.57
C LEU A 21 6.73 -18.43 -3.07
N LEU A 22 6.38 -17.45 -3.90
CA LEU A 22 5.01 -17.22 -4.38
C LEU A 22 4.85 -17.53 -5.87
N GLY A 23 5.90 -17.35 -6.67
CA GLY A 23 5.86 -17.44 -8.13
C GLY A 23 5.44 -16.12 -8.80
N ALA A 24 5.89 -15.92 -10.04
CA ALA A 24 5.66 -14.69 -10.80
C ALA A 24 4.17 -14.39 -11.08
N ASP A 25 3.35 -15.44 -11.20
CA ASP A 25 1.91 -15.35 -11.49
C ASP A 25 1.03 -15.22 -10.23
N TYR A 26 1.63 -15.19 -9.04
CA TYR A 26 0.89 -15.00 -7.80
C TYR A 26 0.06 -13.72 -7.86
N ARG A 27 -1.20 -13.81 -7.42
CA ARG A 27 -2.10 -12.66 -7.31
C ARG A 27 -2.61 -12.54 -5.89
N PHE A 28 -2.53 -11.33 -5.37
CA PHE A 28 -3.18 -10.98 -4.11
C PHE A 28 -4.67 -10.91 -4.36
N ARG A 29 -5.46 -11.37 -3.39
CA ARG A 29 -6.92 -11.37 -3.50
C ARG A 29 -7.58 -10.43 -2.50
N THR A 30 -8.73 -9.89 -2.88
CA THR A 30 -9.67 -9.24 -1.98
C THR A 30 -11.04 -9.88 -2.21
N GLU A 31 -11.68 -10.36 -1.17
CA GLU A 31 -12.96 -11.05 -1.27
C GLU A 31 -14.08 -10.19 -0.70
N VAL A 32 -15.21 -10.17 -1.39
CA VAL A 32 -16.40 -9.43 -0.98
C VAL A 32 -17.52 -10.42 -0.77
N TYR A 33 -18.18 -10.31 0.37
CA TYR A 33 -19.32 -11.12 0.76
C TYR A 33 -20.51 -10.22 1.07
N ALA A 34 -21.71 -10.69 0.79
CA ALA A 34 -22.95 -10.00 1.13
C ALA A 34 -23.76 -10.85 2.11
N ALA A 35 -24.25 -10.21 3.18
CA ALA A 35 -25.21 -10.83 4.09
C ALA A 35 -26.63 -10.65 3.59
N ASP A 36 -27.40 -11.74 3.57
CA ASP A 36 -28.82 -11.79 3.22
C ASP A 36 -29.13 -10.99 1.93
N PHE A 37 -28.38 -11.25 0.85
CA PHE A 37 -28.55 -10.53 -0.40
C PHE A 37 -29.87 -10.92 -1.10
N ASP A 38 -30.75 -9.95 -1.28
CA ASP A 38 -31.98 -10.10 -2.06
C ASP A 38 -31.73 -9.70 -3.52
N ALA A 39 -31.61 -10.70 -4.39
CA ALA A 39 -31.38 -10.50 -5.82
C ALA A 39 -32.52 -9.74 -6.54
N LYS A 40 -33.75 -9.73 -6.01
CA LYS A 40 -34.87 -8.99 -6.63
C LYS A 40 -34.75 -7.50 -6.40
N SER A 41 -34.43 -7.09 -5.17
CA SER A 41 -34.31 -5.66 -4.82
C SER A 41 -32.88 -5.12 -4.88
N GLY A 42 -31.88 -6.00 -5.02
CA GLY A 42 -30.46 -5.66 -4.98
C GLY A 42 -29.97 -5.22 -3.59
N ALA A 43 -30.68 -5.59 -2.53
CA ALA A 43 -30.38 -5.16 -1.17
C ALA A 43 -29.50 -6.18 -0.44
N ALA A 44 -28.44 -5.71 0.21
CA ALA A 44 -27.66 -6.49 1.15
C ALA A 44 -27.85 -5.95 2.57
N LYS A 45 -27.94 -6.83 3.58
CA LYS A 45 -27.98 -6.42 4.99
C LYS A 45 -26.64 -5.91 5.49
N ALA A 46 -25.54 -6.44 4.97
CA ALA A 46 -24.19 -5.96 5.22
C ALA A 46 -23.28 -6.39 4.07
N LEU A 47 -22.16 -5.70 3.92
CA LEU A 47 -21.04 -6.19 3.12
C LEU A 47 -19.88 -6.54 4.05
N PHE A 48 -19.20 -7.65 3.76
CA PHE A 48 -17.97 -8.05 4.45
C PHE A 48 -16.85 -8.13 3.43
N ILE A 49 -15.80 -7.34 3.64
CA ILE A 49 -14.65 -7.25 2.73
C ILE A 49 -13.45 -7.86 3.44
N GLN A 50 -12.87 -8.90 2.87
CA GLN A 50 -11.69 -9.56 3.38
C GLN A 50 -10.49 -9.25 2.51
N GLY A 51 -9.48 -8.61 3.11
CA GLY A 51 -8.24 -8.30 2.41
C GLY A 51 -7.17 -9.34 2.68
N PHE A 52 -6.40 -9.68 1.64
CA PHE A 52 -5.23 -10.55 1.74
C PHE A 52 -3.93 -9.83 1.34
N GLY A 53 -3.84 -8.53 1.63
CA GLY A 53 -2.58 -7.78 1.53
C GLY A 53 -2.30 -7.17 0.16
N ASP A 54 -3.29 -7.06 -0.72
CA ASP A 54 -3.14 -6.51 -2.07
C ASP A 54 -2.46 -5.12 -2.07
N PRO A 55 -1.24 -5.00 -2.61
CA PRO A 55 -0.50 -3.74 -2.62
C PRO A 55 -0.83 -2.87 -3.85
N SER A 56 -1.69 -3.34 -4.76
CA SER A 56 -1.88 -2.73 -6.09
C SER A 56 -2.97 -1.66 -6.15
N ARG A 57 -3.66 -1.37 -5.05
CA ARG A 57 -4.79 -0.41 -5.00
C ARG A 57 -4.33 1.04 -4.93
N SER A 58 -3.55 1.49 -5.91
CA SER A 58 -2.99 2.84 -5.97
C SER A 58 -2.77 3.31 -7.41
N GLU A 59 -2.38 4.58 -7.57
CA GLU A 59 -2.02 5.18 -8.86
C GLU A 59 -0.86 4.49 -9.59
N ARG A 60 -0.18 3.53 -8.94
CA ARG A 60 0.82 2.68 -9.59
C ARG A 60 0.22 1.71 -10.61
N PHE A 61 -1.06 1.36 -10.43
CA PHE A 61 -1.76 0.37 -11.25
C PHE A 61 -3.10 0.88 -11.80
N TYR A 62 -3.54 2.06 -11.33
CA TYR A 62 -4.78 2.70 -11.71
C TYR A 62 -4.52 4.16 -12.08
N GLU A 63 -5.44 4.79 -12.79
CA GLU A 63 -5.30 6.19 -13.22
C GLU A 63 -5.22 7.17 -12.02
N THR A 64 -5.91 6.86 -10.92
CA THR A 64 -5.90 7.65 -9.69
C THR A 64 -5.93 6.75 -8.46
N ASN A 65 -5.61 7.28 -7.27
CA ASN A 65 -5.68 6.49 -6.04
C ASN A 65 -7.13 6.13 -5.63
N GLY A 66 -8.16 6.73 -6.23
CA GLY A 66 -9.58 6.37 -6.03
C GLY A 66 -10.11 5.32 -7.01
N ALA A 67 -9.50 5.20 -8.20
CA ALA A 67 -10.05 4.42 -9.30
C ALA A 67 -10.18 2.91 -9.00
N ALA A 68 -9.32 2.35 -8.15
CA ALA A 68 -9.44 0.96 -7.72
C ALA A 68 -10.73 0.69 -6.91
N ALA A 69 -11.17 1.67 -6.12
CA ALA A 69 -12.43 1.57 -5.37
C ALA A 69 -13.64 1.82 -6.27
N ASP A 70 -13.52 2.71 -7.26
CA ASP A 70 -14.56 2.94 -8.27
C ASP A 70 -14.79 1.68 -9.12
N ALA A 71 -13.71 1.00 -9.53
CA ALA A 71 -13.78 -0.27 -10.26
C ALA A 71 -14.50 -1.36 -9.44
N LEU A 72 -14.14 -1.51 -8.15
CA LEU A 72 -14.83 -2.45 -7.27
C LEU A 72 -16.31 -2.07 -7.10
N ALA A 73 -16.63 -0.80 -6.85
CA ALA A 73 -18.01 -0.37 -6.72
C ALA A 73 -18.84 -0.67 -7.98
N ALA A 74 -18.26 -0.45 -9.17
CA ALA A 74 -18.89 -0.75 -10.45
C ALA A 74 -19.14 -2.25 -10.63
N GLU A 75 -18.18 -3.10 -10.25
CA GLU A 75 -18.35 -4.56 -10.29
C GLU A 75 -19.48 -5.02 -9.35
N LEU A 76 -19.56 -4.46 -8.14
CA LEU A 76 -20.65 -4.78 -7.21
C LEU A 76 -22.02 -4.38 -7.77
N VAL A 77 -22.12 -3.21 -8.41
CA VAL A 77 -23.33 -2.75 -9.11
C VAL A 77 -23.69 -3.67 -10.28
N ALA A 78 -22.71 -4.10 -11.06
CA ALA A 78 -22.89 -5.02 -12.17
C ALA A 78 -23.42 -6.39 -11.70
N HIS A 79 -22.99 -6.84 -10.51
CA HIS A 79 -23.50 -8.05 -9.85
C HIS A 79 -24.86 -7.84 -9.15
N GLY A 80 -25.53 -6.70 -9.37
CA GLY A 80 -26.90 -6.46 -8.91
C GLY A 80 -27.02 -5.75 -7.57
N LEU A 81 -25.91 -5.32 -6.93
CA LEU A 81 -25.99 -4.52 -5.70
C LEU A 81 -26.63 -3.15 -6.00
N ARG A 82 -27.62 -2.77 -5.19
CA ARG A 82 -28.35 -1.49 -5.29
C ARG A 82 -28.36 -0.70 -3.99
N ARG A 83 -28.29 -1.37 -2.83
CA ARG A 83 -28.13 -0.71 -1.52
C ARG A 83 -27.53 -1.66 -0.50
N VAL A 84 -26.87 -1.10 0.51
CA VAL A 84 -26.46 -1.83 1.72
C VAL A 84 -27.24 -1.24 2.89
N ASP A 85 -28.20 -2.01 3.40
CA ASP A 85 -29.12 -1.58 4.45
C ASP A 85 -28.46 -1.50 5.84
N GLY A 86 -27.31 -2.16 6.03
CA GLY A 86 -26.54 -2.14 7.27
C GLY A 86 -25.05 -1.82 7.05
N ASP A 87 -24.19 -2.49 7.81
CA ASP A 87 -22.78 -2.12 7.98
C ASP A 87 -21.87 -2.58 6.81
N LEU A 88 -20.78 -1.85 6.59
CA LEU A 88 -19.62 -2.31 5.83
C LEU A 88 -18.56 -2.83 6.81
N ILE A 89 -18.34 -4.13 6.80
CA ILE A 89 -17.45 -4.85 7.72
C ILE A 89 -16.14 -5.17 7.00
N LEU A 90 -15.01 -4.86 7.63
CA LEU A 90 -13.68 -4.93 7.03
C LEU A 90 -12.82 -5.93 7.80
N ASP A 91 -12.52 -7.06 7.18
CA ASP A 91 -11.60 -8.06 7.71
C ASP A 91 -10.17 -7.77 7.28
N ASP A 92 -9.43 -7.21 8.24
CA ASP A 92 -8.00 -6.93 8.14
C ASP A 92 -7.13 -7.99 8.82
N THR A 93 -7.69 -9.14 9.22
CA THR A 93 -7.01 -10.12 10.09
C THR A 93 -6.02 -11.05 9.38
N PHE A 94 -5.86 -10.95 8.06
CA PHE A 94 -4.84 -11.68 7.32
C PHE A 94 -3.42 -11.29 7.77
N PHE A 95 -3.19 -10.01 8.08
CA PHE A 95 -2.00 -9.53 8.78
C PHE A 95 -2.29 -9.36 10.27
N GLN A 96 -1.28 -9.58 11.11
CA GLN A 96 -1.45 -9.45 12.55
C GLN A 96 -1.66 -7.98 12.94
N ALA A 97 -2.76 -7.69 13.64
CA ALA A 97 -3.17 -6.31 13.95
C ALA A 97 -2.15 -5.48 14.77
N LYS A 98 -1.23 -6.15 15.49
CA LYS A 98 -0.15 -5.48 16.24
C LYS A 98 1.08 -5.18 15.39
N ASP A 99 1.27 -5.90 14.28
CA ASP A 99 2.42 -5.79 13.39
C ASP A 99 2.14 -4.85 12.20
N THR A 100 1.84 -3.59 12.50
CA THR A 100 1.46 -2.60 11.47
C THR A 100 2.65 -1.93 10.78
N MET A 101 3.87 -2.11 11.27
CA MET A 101 5.10 -1.61 10.66
C MET A 101 6.30 -2.37 11.28
N PRO A 102 7.46 -2.45 10.60
CA PRO A 102 8.68 -2.94 11.21
C PRO A 102 9.03 -2.15 12.49
N ALA A 103 9.41 -2.88 13.55
CA ALA A 103 9.56 -2.33 14.90
C ALA A 103 10.75 -1.36 15.06
N ASP A 104 11.74 -1.45 14.17
CA ASP A 104 13.00 -0.71 14.25
C ASP A 104 13.08 0.49 13.29
N TRP A 105 11.97 0.84 12.64
CA TRP A 105 11.86 2.07 11.87
C TRP A 105 12.03 3.30 12.79
N MET A 106 12.77 4.29 12.30
CA MET A 106 13.04 5.52 13.05
C MET A 106 11.74 6.30 13.27
N LYS A 107 11.51 6.76 14.50
CA LYS A 107 10.28 7.47 14.88
C LYS A 107 10.05 8.73 14.04
N GLU A 108 11.13 9.37 13.61
CA GLU A 108 11.10 10.60 12.82
C GLU A 108 10.58 10.37 11.39
N ASP A 109 10.68 9.13 10.89
CA ASP A 109 10.24 8.72 9.56
C ASP A 109 8.74 8.42 9.52
N LEU A 110 8.16 7.96 10.62
CA LEU A 110 6.76 7.50 10.74
C LEU A 110 5.69 8.57 10.42
N LYS A 111 6.11 9.82 10.20
CA LYS A 111 5.25 10.93 9.77
C LYS A 111 5.14 11.07 8.25
N TYR A 112 5.91 10.31 7.48
CA TYR A 112 5.97 10.39 6.03
C TYR A 112 5.40 9.12 5.37
N CYS A 113 4.89 9.27 4.15
CA CYS A 113 4.25 8.16 3.44
C CYS A 113 5.21 7.11 2.85
N TYR A 114 6.53 7.31 2.95
CA TYR A 114 7.49 6.23 2.71
C TYR A 114 7.61 5.27 3.91
N ALA A 115 7.05 5.62 5.07
CA ALA A 115 6.95 4.76 6.25
C ALA A 115 5.48 4.57 6.68
N PRO A 116 4.58 4.11 5.77
CA PRO A 116 3.18 3.96 6.10
C PRO A 116 2.97 2.75 7.01
N ARG A 117 1.77 2.62 7.58
CA ARG A 117 1.36 1.38 8.22
C ARG A 117 0.90 0.38 7.16
N MET A 118 1.25 -0.88 7.35
CA MET A 118 0.80 -2.00 6.53
C MET A 118 -0.59 -2.45 6.96
N GLY A 119 -1.31 -3.09 6.04
CA GLY A 119 -2.69 -3.52 6.27
C GLY A 119 -3.18 -4.48 5.19
N SER A 120 -4.02 -5.42 5.60
CA SER A 120 -4.57 -6.43 4.69
C SER A 120 -5.54 -5.84 3.67
N LEU A 121 -6.21 -4.73 4.05
CA LEU A 121 -7.00 -3.85 3.18
C LEU A 121 -6.32 -2.50 3.12
N SER A 122 -5.88 -2.12 1.93
CA SER A 122 -5.06 -0.94 1.71
C SER A 122 -5.50 -0.21 0.45
N VAL A 123 -5.31 1.11 0.43
CA VAL A 123 -5.53 1.97 -0.73
C VAL A 123 -4.48 3.08 -0.71
N ALA A 124 -4.01 3.51 -1.87
CA ALA A 124 -3.06 4.62 -2.03
C ALA A 124 -1.75 4.45 -1.25
N GLY A 125 -1.22 3.22 -1.15
CA GLY A 125 -0.03 2.94 -0.34
C GLY A 125 -0.21 3.28 1.14
N ASN A 126 -1.45 3.30 1.62
CA ASN A 126 -1.85 3.76 2.95
C ASN A 126 -1.42 5.20 3.27
N CYS A 127 -1.43 6.05 2.25
CA CYS A 127 -1.17 7.47 2.35
C CYS A 127 -2.42 8.27 1.95
N LEU A 128 -2.70 9.34 2.70
CA LEU A 128 -3.72 10.31 2.35
C LEU A 128 -3.05 11.63 2.00
N LYS A 129 -3.29 12.12 0.79
CA LYS A 129 -2.93 13.48 0.39
C LYS A 129 -4.11 14.41 0.62
N VAL A 130 -3.86 15.55 1.26
CA VAL A 130 -4.86 16.58 1.51
C VAL A 130 -4.33 17.91 1.00
N LYS A 131 -5.09 18.53 0.10
CA LYS A 131 -4.87 19.87 -0.41
C LYS A 131 -5.98 20.77 0.10
N ILE A 132 -5.60 21.90 0.70
CA ILE A 132 -6.54 22.96 1.09
C ILE A 132 -6.26 24.21 0.27
N THR A 133 -7.31 24.84 -0.26
CA THR A 133 -7.24 26.07 -1.04
C THR A 133 -8.10 27.15 -0.39
N GLY A 134 -7.50 28.28 -0.05
CA GLY A 134 -8.18 29.35 0.67
C GLY A 134 -9.26 30.04 -0.17
N ALA A 135 -10.47 30.11 0.37
CA ALA A 135 -11.63 30.75 -0.25
C ALA A 135 -11.67 32.26 0.06
N ALA A 136 -12.86 32.84 0.24
CA ALA A 136 -12.99 34.18 0.80
C ALA A 136 -12.60 34.20 2.29
N ARG A 137 -12.08 35.32 2.77
CA ARG A 137 -11.64 35.48 4.18
C ARG A 137 -12.77 35.12 5.15
N GLY A 138 -12.43 34.38 6.21
CA GLY A 138 -13.39 33.95 7.22
C GLY A 138 -14.26 32.75 6.80
N LYS A 139 -14.19 32.31 5.54
CA LYS A 139 -14.86 31.09 5.07
C LYS A 139 -13.94 29.87 5.22
N LYS A 140 -14.55 28.68 5.21
CA LYS A 140 -13.80 27.42 5.14
C LYS A 140 -12.99 27.36 3.85
N ALA A 141 -11.82 26.75 3.91
CA ALA A 141 -11.05 26.45 2.70
C ALA A 141 -11.76 25.33 1.91
N VAL A 142 -11.54 25.32 0.59
CA VAL A 142 -11.87 24.18 -0.25
C VAL A 142 -10.87 23.07 0.09
N VAL A 143 -11.36 21.86 0.33
CA VAL A 143 -10.52 20.71 0.67
C VAL A 143 -10.68 19.67 -0.41
N GLU A 144 -9.55 19.22 -0.94
CA GLU A 144 -9.43 18.13 -1.90
C GLU A 144 -8.60 17.02 -1.24
N THR A 145 -9.05 15.77 -1.34
CA THR A 145 -8.32 14.61 -0.83
C THR A 145 -8.04 13.65 -1.97
N ASP A 146 -6.91 12.96 -1.85
CA ASP A 146 -6.56 11.84 -2.73
C ASP A 146 -6.08 10.66 -1.89
N PRO A 147 -6.79 9.51 -1.89
CA PRO A 147 -8.07 9.26 -2.57
C PRO A 147 -9.23 10.20 -2.16
N PRO A 148 -10.26 10.37 -3.02
CA PRO A 148 -11.44 11.13 -2.67
C PRO A 148 -12.24 10.45 -1.55
N VAL A 149 -12.62 11.22 -0.52
CA VAL A 149 -13.49 10.75 0.57
C VAL A 149 -14.92 11.26 0.42
N ASP A 150 -15.86 10.53 1.00
CA ASP A 150 -17.28 10.89 0.99
C ASP A 150 -17.59 12.09 1.91
N THR A 151 -18.49 12.97 1.47
CA THR A 151 -18.92 14.18 2.19
C THR A 151 -19.68 13.87 3.48
N GLU A 152 -20.43 12.77 3.55
CA GLU A 152 -21.14 12.35 4.77
C GLU A 152 -20.17 11.94 5.89
N ARG A 153 -18.98 11.45 5.51
CA ARG A 153 -17.92 11.03 6.44
C ARG A 153 -16.73 11.96 6.41
N PHE A 154 -16.94 13.21 6.03
CA PHE A 154 -15.92 14.23 5.93
C PHE A 154 -16.32 15.50 6.68
N VAL A 155 -15.45 15.96 7.56
CA VAL A 155 -15.67 17.15 8.38
C VAL A 155 -14.57 18.17 8.11
N ASN A 156 -14.98 19.31 7.54
CA ASN A 156 -14.10 20.44 7.24
C ASN A 156 -14.13 21.49 8.38
N HIS A 157 -13.04 21.59 9.13
CA HIS A 157 -12.78 22.59 10.17
C HIS A 157 -11.70 23.60 9.76
N THR A 158 -11.46 23.78 8.46
CA THR A 158 -10.47 24.73 7.97
C THR A 158 -10.98 26.17 8.04
N VAL A 159 -10.06 27.14 8.08
CA VAL A 159 -10.37 28.57 8.04
C VAL A 159 -9.46 29.30 7.06
N THR A 160 -10.05 30.17 6.23
CA THR A 160 -9.29 31.06 5.35
C THR A 160 -8.92 32.35 6.09
N ASN A 161 -7.62 32.65 6.21
CA ASN A 161 -7.09 33.81 6.93
C ASN A 161 -6.07 34.62 6.08
N ARG A 162 -5.32 35.53 6.74
CA ARG A 162 -4.23 36.32 6.11
C ARG A 162 -2.84 35.70 6.29
N SER A 163 -2.73 34.55 6.97
CA SER A 163 -1.44 33.96 7.31
C SER A 163 -0.64 33.60 6.08
N LYS A 164 0.62 34.04 6.02
CA LYS A 164 1.57 33.59 5.00
C LYS A 164 2.00 32.14 5.20
N ARG A 165 1.86 31.57 6.39
CA ARG A 165 2.18 30.17 6.69
C ARG A 165 0.86 29.40 6.80
N GLY A 166 0.53 28.64 5.75
CA GLY A 166 -0.62 27.74 5.79
C GLY A 166 -0.29 26.50 6.62
N ARG A 167 -1.31 25.94 7.25
CA ARG A 167 -1.24 24.70 8.04
C ARG A 167 -2.40 23.82 7.64
N VAL A 168 -2.15 22.54 7.52
CA VAL A 168 -3.16 21.51 7.29
C VAL A 168 -2.85 20.34 8.22
N SER A 169 -3.89 19.68 8.70
CA SER A 169 -3.86 18.43 9.45
C SER A 169 -5.08 17.60 9.06
N ALA A 170 -4.91 16.29 8.96
CA ALA A 170 -5.98 15.35 8.67
C ALA A 170 -5.97 14.23 9.71
N THR A 171 -7.14 13.89 10.25
CA THR A 171 -7.31 12.84 11.25
C THR A 171 -8.48 11.95 10.87
N LEU A 172 -8.22 10.65 10.70
CA LEU A 172 -9.26 9.65 10.56
C LEU A 172 -9.68 9.17 11.95
N LYS A 173 -10.97 9.27 12.27
CA LYS A 173 -11.56 8.75 13.51
C LYS A 173 -11.90 7.26 13.39
N ASP A 174 -12.07 6.59 14.53
CA ASP A 174 -12.35 5.14 14.59
C ASP A 174 -13.69 4.75 13.94
N ASN A 175 -14.62 5.70 13.80
CA ASN A 175 -15.89 5.50 13.08
C ASN A 175 -15.78 5.72 11.55
N GLY A 176 -14.56 5.94 11.04
CA GLY A 176 -14.26 6.19 9.64
C GLY A 176 -14.48 7.64 9.19
N THR A 177 -14.81 8.58 10.08
CA THR A 177 -14.93 10.01 9.71
C THR A 177 -13.56 10.66 9.53
N LEU A 178 -13.31 11.28 8.38
CA LEU A 178 -12.12 12.11 8.13
C LEU A 178 -12.39 13.55 8.59
N VAL A 179 -11.56 14.07 9.49
CA VAL A 179 -11.58 15.47 9.92
C VAL A 179 -10.36 16.18 9.36
N VAL A 180 -10.59 17.25 8.59
CA VAL A 180 -9.53 18.13 8.10
C VAL A 180 -9.63 19.48 8.77
N SER A 181 -8.52 19.88 9.40
CA SER A 181 -8.37 21.16 10.08
C SER A 181 -7.17 21.90 9.53
N GLY A 182 -7.15 23.23 9.67
CA GLY A 182 -6.04 24.01 9.18
C GLY A 182 -6.40 25.45 8.89
N SER A 183 -5.41 26.20 8.42
CA SER A 183 -5.64 27.55 7.91
C SER A 183 -4.78 27.83 6.70
N VAL A 184 -5.32 28.62 5.79
CA VAL A 184 -4.65 28.95 4.53
C VAL A 184 -5.05 30.35 4.08
N ARG A 185 -4.13 31.03 3.38
CA ARG A 185 -4.41 32.36 2.81
C ARG A 185 -5.41 32.24 1.66
N SER A 186 -6.31 33.21 1.53
CA SER A 186 -7.18 33.33 0.36
C SER A 186 -6.38 33.26 -0.96
N GLY A 187 -6.88 32.45 -1.91
CA GLY A 187 -6.24 32.21 -3.22
C GLY A 187 -4.97 31.36 -3.18
N ARG A 188 -4.54 30.87 -2.02
CA ARG A 188 -3.36 30.00 -1.89
C ARG A 188 -3.77 28.56 -1.62
N SER A 189 -2.99 27.62 -2.14
CA SER A 189 -3.10 26.19 -1.80
C SER A 189 -1.94 25.72 -0.92
N VAL A 190 -2.24 24.76 -0.04
CA VAL A 190 -1.26 23.98 0.73
C VAL A 190 -1.64 22.51 0.62
N SER A 191 -0.67 21.67 0.28
CA SER A 191 -0.83 20.22 0.20
C SER A 191 0.07 19.52 1.22
N LYS A 192 -0.43 18.44 1.83
CA LYS A 192 0.34 17.58 2.71
C LYS A 192 -0.16 16.15 2.66
N GLU A 193 0.77 15.21 2.83
CA GLU A 193 0.54 13.78 2.87
C GLU A 193 0.62 13.26 4.31
N TYR A 194 -0.19 12.25 4.62
CA TYR A 194 -0.29 11.64 5.94
C TYR A 194 -0.33 10.12 5.81
N PRO A 195 0.57 9.38 6.47
CA PRO A 195 0.42 7.94 6.60
C PRO A 195 -0.81 7.63 7.46
N LEU A 196 -1.60 6.66 7.02
CA LEU A 196 -2.85 6.29 7.69
C LEU A 196 -2.57 5.49 8.97
N ARG A 197 -3.31 5.81 10.03
CA ARG A 197 -3.23 5.05 11.30
C ARG A 197 -3.92 3.70 11.21
N VAL A 198 -5.07 3.65 10.53
CA VAL A 198 -5.89 2.44 10.38
C VAL A 198 -6.27 2.29 8.91
N PRO A 199 -5.41 1.67 8.09
CA PRO A 199 -5.61 1.51 6.65
C PRO A 199 -6.99 0.96 6.25
N ALA A 200 -7.44 -0.10 6.92
CA ALA A 200 -8.70 -0.76 6.57
C ALA A 200 -9.92 0.15 6.72
N LEU A 201 -10.01 0.95 7.79
CA LEU A 201 -11.11 1.91 7.97
C LEU A 201 -11.13 2.97 6.86
N PHE A 202 -9.95 3.40 6.41
CA PHE A 202 -9.85 4.34 5.31
C PHE A 202 -10.25 3.69 3.98
N TYR A 203 -9.83 2.45 3.73
CA TYR A 203 -10.29 1.66 2.59
C TYR A 203 -11.82 1.59 2.53
N GLY A 204 -12.47 1.29 3.66
CA GLY A 204 -13.94 1.27 3.74
C GLY A 204 -14.57 2.64 3.47
N ASN A 205 -13.93 3.74 3.89
CA ASN A 205 -14.42 5.10 3.60
C ASN A 205 -14.39 5.39 2.10
N VAL A 206 -13.26 5.09 1.44
CA VAL A 206 -13.09 5.29 0.00
C VAL A 206 -14.07 4.43 -0.81
N LEU A 207 -14.23 3.15 -0.44
CA LEU A 207 -15.20 2.24 -1.07
C LEU A 207 -16.65 2.70 -0.86
N SER A 208 -17.01 3.12 0.36
CA SER A 208 -18.35 3.66 0.64
C SER A 208 -18.64 4.90 -0.22
N GLY A 209 -17.65 5.77 -0.41
CA GLY A 209 -17.78 6.93 -1.30
C GLY A 209 -17.94 6.54 -2.77
N ALA A 210 -17.20 5.53 -3.23
CA ALA A 210 -17.32 5.00 -4.58
C ALA A 210 -18.70 4.38 -4.85
N LEU A 211 -19.19 3.53 -3.95
CA LEU A 211 -20.55 2.97 -4.00
C LEU A 211 -21.62 4.06 -4.08
N ARG A 212 -21.49 5.09 -3.25
CA ARG A 212 -22.44 6.21 -3.21
C ARG A 212 -22.46 7.01 -4.52
N ARG A 213 -21.30 7.24 -5.15
CA ARG A 213 -21.22 7.90 -6.48
C ARG A 213 -21.98 7.12 -7.55
N LEU A 214 -22.09 5.80 -7.39
CA LEU A 214 -22.86 4.92 -8.28
C LEU A 214 -24.30 4.67 -7.79
N GLY A 215 -24.79 5.46 -6.83
CA GLY A 215 -26.16 5.36 -6.32
C GLY A 215 -26.42 4.19 -5.39
N VAL A 216 -25.38 3.55 -4.82
CA VAL A 216 -25.49 2.47 -3.84
C VAL A 216 -25.19 3.02 -2.43
N PRO A 217 -26.20 3.47 -1.67
CA PRO A 217 -25.98 3.97 -0.32
C PRO A 217 -25.61 2.82 0.65
N VAL A 218 -24.69 3.11 1.56
CA VAL A 218 -24.37 2.26 2.72
C VAL A 218 -24.93 2.93 3.97
N LYS A 219 -26.04 2.42 4.50
CA LYS A 219 -26.76 3.07 5.61
C LYS A 219 -26.09 2.89 6.97
N GLY A 220 -25.37 1.79 7.16
CA GLY A 220 -24.72 1.46 8.42
C GLY A 220 -23.36 2.13 8.62
N ARG A 221 -22.59 1.58 9.55
CA ARG A 221 -21.24 2.01 9.92
C ARG A 221 -20.18 1.25 9.12
N ILE A 222 -18.98 1.82 9.09
CA ILE A 222 -17.77 1.13 8.63
C ILE A 222 -17.10 0.56 9.87
N LEU A 223 -16.96 -0.76 9.94
CA LEU A 223 -16.50 -1.48 11.12
C LEU A 223 -15.33 -2.39 10.76
N LEU A 224 -14.36 -2.51 11.67
CA LEU A 224 -13.37 -3.58 11.58
C LEU A 224 -13.97 -4.88 12.11
N TYR A 225 -13.77 -5.97 11.38
CA TYR A 225 -14.13 -7.31 11.83
C TYR A 225 -13.32 -7.70 13.06
N ARG A 226 -14.01 -8.30 14.03
CA ARG A 226 -13.40 -8.92 15.21
C ARG A 226 -14.07 -10.27 15.40
N LYS A 227 -13.28 -11.35 15.36
CA LYS A 227 -13.74 -12.75 15.32
C LYS A 227 -14.85 -13.11 16.31
N THR A 228 -14.90 -12.45 17.46
CA THR A 228 -15.90 -12.72 18.51
C THR A 228 -17.28 -12.11 18.28
N LYS A 229 -17.47 -11.27 17.25
CA LYS A 229 -18.68 -10.43 17.10
C LYS A 229 -19.47 -10.61 15.80
N THR A 230 -19.06 -11.46 14.88
CA THR A 230 -19.77 -11.63 13.59
C THR A 230 -20.01 -13.10 13.30
N ASN A 231 -21.27 -13.47 13.11
CA ASN A 231 -21.61 -14.76 12.53
C ASN A 231 -21.39 -14.68 11.01
N LEU A 232 -20.45 -15.47 10.49
CA LEU A 232 -20.10 -15.48 9.06
C LEU A 232 -21.02 -16.40 8.23
N GLU A 233 -21.85 -17.22 8.86
CA GLU A 233 -22.69 -18.22 8.17
C GLU A 233 -23.78 -17.59 7.27
N SER A 234 -24.13 -16.32 7.49
CA SER A 234 -25.09 -15.59 6.67
C SER A 234 -24.47 -14.86 5.47
N PHE A 235 -23.15 -14.96 5.28
CA PHE A 235 -22.43 -14.24 4.23
C PHE A 235 -22.17 -15.14 3.01
N THR A 236 -22.74 -14.76 1.86
CA THR A 236 -22.45 -15.41 0.58
C THR A 236 -21.37 -14.63 -0.15
N ARG A 237 -20.40 -15.34 -0.74
CA ARG A 237 -19.35 -14.69 -1.54
C ARG A 237 -19.98 -14.03 -2.76
N PHE A 238 -19.75 -12.75 -2.89
CA PHE A 238 -20.32 -11.89 -3.92
C PHE A 238 -19.35 -11.67 -5.08
N THR A 239 -18.07 -11.46 -4.77
CA THR A 239 -16.98 -11.47 -5.77
C THR A 239 -15.60 -11.70 -5.14
N THR A 240 -14.62 -12.06 -5.97
CA THR A 240 -13.18 -12.12 -5.65
C THR A 240 -12.42 -11.26 -6.64
N LEU A 241 -11.76 -10.22 -6.14
CA LEU A 241 -10.84 -9.40 -6.89
C LEU A 241 -9.43 -10.01 -6.84
N ASN A 242 -8.75 -10.04 -7.97
CA ASN A 242 -7.35 -10.41 -8.05
C ASN A 242 -6.51 -9.20 -8.47
N SER A 243 -5.36 -9.01 -7.83
CA SER A 243 -4.36 -8.02 -8.24
C SER A 243 -3.77 -8.36 -9.62
N PRO A 244 -3.01 -7.44 -10.25
CA PRO A 244 -2.01 -7.81 -11.24
C PRO A 244 -1.08 -8.92 -10.72
N PRO A 245 -0.43 -9.70 -11.62
CA PRO A 245 0.51 -10.74 -11.21
C PRO A 245 1.69 -10.14 -10.43
N LEU A 246 2.33 -10.95 -9.59
CA LEU A 246 3.46 -10.54 -8.75
C LEU A 246 4.59 -9.91 -9.59
N ALA A 247 4.82 -10.37 -10.81
CA ALA A 247 5.79 -9.77 -11.73
C ALA A 247 5.58 -8.25 -11.92
N ASP A 248 4.34 -7.81 -12.17
CA ASP A 248 4.00 -6.40 -12.34
C ASP A 248 4.12 -5.63 -11.01
N ILE A 249 3.76 -6.28 -9.91
CA ILE A 249 3.88 -5.71 -8.56
C ILE A 249 5.35 -5.49 -8.19
N LEU A 250 6.23 -6.43 -8.55
CA LEU A 250 7.66 -6.29 -8.38
C LEU A 250 8.22 -5.19 -9.28
N ALA A 251 7.74 -5.03 -10.51
CA ALA A 251 8.15 -3.93 -11.38
C ALA A 251 7.83 -2.56 -10.75
N ALA A 252 6.60 -2.38 -10.23
CA ALA A 252 6.25 -1.16 -9.51
C ALA A 252 7.13 -0.94 -8.27
N MET A 253 7.36 -1.99 -7.47
CA MET A 253 8.21 -1.94 -6.29
C MET A 253 9.65 -1.53 -6.61
N GLN A 254 10.25 -2.14 -7.63
CA GLN A 254 11.67 -1.96 -7.93
C GLN A 254 11.92 -0.62 -8.64
N LYS A 255 11.14 -0.28 -9.68
CA LYS A 255 11.29 0.97 -10.43
C LYS A 255 11.05 2.20 -9.57
N HIS A 256 9.99 2.19 -8.76
CA HIS A 256 9.61 3.34 -7.91
C HIS A 256 10.16 3.25 -6.48
N SER A 257 10.86 2.16 -6.16
CA SER A 257 11.44 1.92 -4.84
C SER A 257 10.40 1.94 -3.71
N ASP A 258 9.22 1.38 -3.96
CA ASP A 258 8.06 1.51 -3.09
C ASP A 258 8.20 0.66 -1.81
N ASN A 259 8.29 1.34 -0.65
CA ASN A 259 8.43 0.67 0.65
C ASN A 259 7.15 -0.08 1.04
N PHE A 260 5.98 0.48 0.73
CA PHE A 260 4.71 -0.14 1.09
C PHE A 260 4.56 -1.49 0.37
N ILE A 261 4.83 -1.54 -0.94
CA ILE A 261 4.75 -2.79 -1.69
C ILE A 261 5.70 -3.86 -1.11
N ALA A 262 6.95 -3.48 -0.79
CA ALA A 262 7.92 -4.40 -0.22
C ALA A 262 7.46 -5.01 1.11
N GLU A 263 6.92 -4.19 2.01
CA GLU A 263 6.47 -4.65 3.32
C GLU A 263 5.15 -5.45 3.29
N GLN A 264 4.28 -5.17 2.31
CA GLN A 264 3.10 -6.01 2.04
C GLN A 264 3.52 -7.40 1.54
N ILE A 265 4.51 -7.48 0.66
CA ILE A 265 5.08 -8.75 0.17
C ILE A 265 5.68 -9.54 1.32
N VAL A 266 6.49 -8.91 2.19
CA VAL A 266 7.09 -9.56 3.37
C VAL A 266 6.01 -10.19 4.24
N ARG A 267 4.98 -9.44 4.61
CA ARG A 267 3.89 -9.96 5.46
C ARG A 267 3.09 -11.06 4.77
N THR A 268 2.91 -10.98 3.46
CA THR A 268 2.21 -12.01 2.68
C THR A 268 3.01 -13.30 2.61
N VAL A 269 4.32 -13.22 2.41
CA VAL A 269 5.24 -14.36 2.51
C VAL A 269 5.20 -14.97 3.92
N GLY A 270 5.14 -14.14 4.95
CA GLY A 270 4.95 -14.58 6.34
C GLY A 270 3.53 -15.05 6.66
N GLY A 271 2.59 -14.98 5.71
CA GLY A 271 1.17 -15.28 5.89
C GLY A 271 0.93 -16.77 6.15
N GLY A 272 0.35 -17.09 7.30
CA GLY A 272 -0.02 -18.45 7.71
C GLY A 272 -1.18 -18.46 8.71
N ARG A 273 -1.35 -19.54 9.47
CA ARG A 273 -2.47 -19.71 10.44
C ARG A 273 -2.61 -18.57 11.48
N ASN A 274 -1.52 -17.88 11.80
CA ASN A 274 -1.48 -16.84 12.84
C ASN A 274 -1.49 -15.40 12.30
N GLY A 275 -1.67 -15.23 10.98
CA GLY A 275 -1.59 -13.94 10.29
C GLY A 275 -0.14 -13.56 9.93
N GLY A 276 0.01 -12.81 8.84
CA GLY A 276 1.30 -12.36 8.33
C GLY A 276 1.95 -11.30 9.20
N THR A 277 3.26 -11.43 9.43
CA THR A 277 4.09 -10.48 10.19
C THR A 277 5.40 -10.18 9.48
N THR A 278 6.02 -9.05 9.83
CA THR A 278 7.38 -8.69 9.39
C THR A 278 8.36 -9.79 9.74
N GLU A 279 8.37 -10.22 11.01
CA GLU A 279 9.31 -11.21 11.53
C GLU A 279 9.21 -12.57 10.80
N ALA A 280 8.00 -13.10 10.62
CA ALA A 280 7.81 -14.36 9.91
C ALA A 280 8.22 -14.24 8.44
N GLY A 281 7.88 -13.12 7.80
CA GLY A 281 8.25 -12.84 6.42
C GLY A 281 9.75 -12.74 6.21
N THR A 282 10.45 -11.94 7.02
CA THR A 282 11.90 -11.75 6.89
C THR A 282 12.68 -13.01 7.27
N ALA A 283 12.19 -13.81 8.22
CA ALA A 283 12.76 -15.12 8.53
C ALA A 283 12.66 -16.09 7.34
N LEU A 284 11.51 -16.15 6.66
CA LEU A 284 11.32 -16.97 5.45
C LEU A 284 12.16 -16.47 4.27
N ILE A 285 12.24 -15.16 4.06
CA ILE A 285 13.11 -14.55 3.05
C ILE A 285 14.57 -14.92 3.31
N SER A 286 15.05 -14.72 4.54
CA SER A 286 16.43 -15.07 4.92
C SER A 286 16.71 -16.56 4.70
N LYS A 287 15.81 -17.44 5.16
CA LYS A 287 15.90 -18.89 4.97
C LYS A 287 15.94 -19.29 3.48
N THR A 288 15.18 -18.61 2.64
CA THR A 288 15.12 -18.89 1.19
C THR A 288 16.42 -18.48 0.50
N MET A 289 16.97 -17.32 0.86
CA MET A 289 18.26 -16.85 0.34
C MET A 289 19.40 -17.77 0.79
N HIS A 290 19.35 -18.30 2.01
CA HIS A 290 20.35 -19.25 2.51
C HIS A 290 20.30 -20.60 1.82
N ARG A 291 19.11 -21.14 1.54
CA ARG A 291 18.95 -22.46 0.89
C ARG A 291 19.37 -22.48 -0.58
N SER A 292 19.38 -21.33 -1.22
CA SER A 292 19.62 -21.23 -2.66
C SER A 292 21.11 -21.02 -2.99
N ASP A 293 22.01 -21.06 -1.99
CA ASP A 293 23.45 -20.69 -2.07
C ASP A 293 23.72 -19.29 -2.65
N LEU A 294 22.69 -18.45 -2.77
CA LEU A 294 22.73 -17.10 -3.35
C LEU A 294 23.38 -16.07 -2.44
N ALA A 295 23.40 -16.37 -1.14
CA ALA A 295 24.05 -15.56 -0.14
C ALA A 295 24.97 -16.46 0.66
N ALA A 296 26.26 -16.12 0.74
CA ALA A 296 27.09 -16.55 1.86
C ALA A 296 26.39 -16.03 3.14
N SER A 297 25.59 -16.93 3.72
CA SER A 297 24.40 -16.66 4.52
C SER A 297 24.66 -15.76 5.73
N TRP A 298 25.86 -15.87 6.31
CA TRP A 298 26.27 -15.14 7.49
C TRP A 298 26.35 -13.61 7.31
N PHE A 299 26.34 -13.09 6.08
CA PHE A 299 26.44 -11.64 5.84
C PHE A 299 25.11 -10.95 5.52
N LEU A 300 24.02 -11.69 5.31
CA LEU A 300 22.69 -11.15 5.03
C LEU A 300 21.85 -11.11 6.31
N ARG A 301 21.38 -9.94 6.71
CA ARG A 301 20.39 -9.77 7.79
C ARG A 301 19.22 -8.94 7.27
N VAL A 302 18.04 -9.53 7.29
CA VAL A 302 16.78 -8.93 6.82
C VAL A 302 15.91 -8.63 8.04
N PHE A 303 15.72 -7.34 8.32
CA PHE A 303 14.86 -6.82 9.39
C PHE A 303 13.56 -6.25 8.83
N ASP A 304 13.59 -5.77 7.59
CA ASP A 304 12.43 -5.41 6.80
C ASP A 304 12.69 -5.72 5.32
N GLY A 305 11.67 -5.61 4.45
CA GLY A 305 11.84 -5.87 3.01
C GLY A 305 12.17 -4.62 2.19
N SER A 306 11.80 -3.46 2.70
CA SER A 306 11.96 -2.18 2.01
C SER A 306 13.38 -1.64 2.06
N GLY A 307 14.17 -2.04 3.07
CA GLY A 307 15.48 -1.48 3.32
C GLY A 307 15.48 -0.21 4.17
N LEU A 308 14.34 0.19 4.74
CA LEU A 308 14.23 1.37 5.58
C LEU A 308 14.84 1.14 6.98
N SER A 309 14.75 -0.10 7.48
CA SER A 309 15.44 -0.54 8.69
C SER A 309 16.95 -0.30 8.56
N ARG A 310 17.50 0.43 9.54
CA ARG A 310 18.95 0.60 9.72
C ARG A 310 19.62 -0.64 10.28
N SER A 311 18.88 -1.67 10.65
CA SER A 311 19.40 -2.94 11.16
C SER A 311 19.69 -3.93 10.04
N ASN A 312 19.12 -3.72 8.84
CA ASN A 312 19.46 -4.48 7.64
C ASN A 312 20.95 -4.46 7.36
N ARG A 313 21.48 -5.62 6.93
CA ARG A 313 22.89 -5.79 6.60
C ARG A 313 23.05 -6.68 5.38
N LEU A 314 23.91 -6.27 4.45
CA LEU A 314 24.44 -7.12 3.38
C LEU A 314 25.81 -6.63 2.93
N THR A 315 26.57 -7.50 2.26
CA THR A 315 27.83 -7.14 1.59
C THR A 315 27.57 -6.91 0.09
N PRO A 316 28.43 -6.16 -0.62
CA PRO A 316 28.35 -6.06 -2.08
C PRO A 316 28.35 -7.44 -2.75
N ASP A 317 29.15 -8.38 -2.25
CA ASP A 317 29.21 -9.76 -2.78
C ASP A 317 27.87 -10.49 -2.70
N VAL A 318 27.07 -10.27 -1.65
CA VAL A 318 25.71 -10.85 -1.59
C VAL A 318 24.83 -10.31 -2.72
N LEU A 319 24.93 -9.02 -3.05
CA LEU A 319 24.19 -8.45 -4.18
C LEU A 319 24.71 -8.97 -5.53
N ILE A 320 26.03 -9.05 -5.69
CA ILE A 320 26.65 -9.56 -6.93
C ILE A 320 26.23 -11.00 -7.17
N ASN A 321 26.30 -11.86 -6.15
CA ASN A 321 25.91 -13.27 -6.26
C ASN A 321 24.42 -13.41 -6.58
N LEU A 322 23.56 -12.64 -5.91
CA LEU A 322 22.13 -12.62 -6.20
C LEU A 322 21.84 -12.20 -7.64
N LEU A 323 22.40 -11.08 -8.08
CA LEU A 323 22.19 -10.55 -9.43
C LEU A 323 22.76 -11.49 -10.50
N SER A 324 23.95 -12.06 -10.27
CA SER A 324 24.55 -13.05 -11.15
C SER A 324 23.65 -14.27 -11.30
N TRP A 325 23.14 -14.81 -10.20
CA TRP A 325 22.23 -15.94 -10.25
C TRP A 325 20.92 -15.60 -10.98
N LEU A 326 20.29 -14.47 -10.66
CA LEU A 326 19.06 -14.03 -11.33
C LEU A 326 19.28 -13.93 -12.84
N TYR A 327 20.41 -13.37 -13.26
CA TYR A 327 20.79 -13.21 -14.67
C TYR A 327 21.00 -14.54 -15.40
N HIS A 328 21.49 -15.59 -14.71
CA HIS A 328 21.68 -16.92 -15.30
C HIS A 328 20.49 -17.87 -15.08
N SER A 329 19.42 -17.40 -14.43
CA SER A 329 18.19 -18.16 -14.19
C SER A 329 17.12 -17.86 -15.25
N ASN A 330 16.04 -18.63 -15.23
CA ASN A 330 14.84 -18.35 -16.04
C ASN A 330 14.11 -17.05 -15.64
N TYR A 331 14.53 -16.38 -14.55
CA TYR A 331 13.97 -15.09 -14.12
C TYR A 331 14.68 -13.88 -14.75
N ARG A 332 15.73 -14.06 -15.55
CA ARG A 332 16.55 -12.97 -16.10
C ARG A 332 15.73 -11.82 -16.67
N ASP A 333 14.90 -12.11 -17.66
CA ASP A 333 14.19 -11.07 -18.41
C ASP A 333 13.12 -10.39 -17.55
N LEU A 334 12.42 -11.17 -16.71
CA LEU A 334 11.47 -10.65 -15.73
C LEU A 334 12.16 -9.67 -14.79
N VAL A 335 13.28 -10.06 -14.17
CA VAL A 335 14.01 -9.23 -13.22
C VAL A 335 14.53 -7.96 -13.89
N LEU A 336 15.14 -8.07 -15.07
CA LEU A 336 15.60 -6.89 -15.82
C LEU A 336 14.44 -5.93 -16.12
N ALA A 337 13.26 -6.43 -16.48
CA ALA A 337 12.06 -5.61 -16.72
C ALA A 337 11.56 -4.88 -15.46
N THR A 338 11.88 -5.37 -14.25
CA THR A 338 11.54 -4.68 -13.00
C THR A 338 12.48 -3.53 -12.64
N LEU A 339 13.69 -3.48 -13.19
CA LEU A 339 14.70 -2.51 -12.78
C LEU A 339 14.56 -1.18 -13.52
N ALA A 340 14.93 -0.08 -12.86
CA ALA A 340 14.93 1.24 -13.46
C ALA A 340 16.11 1.39 -14.43
N THR A 341 15.90 2.12 -15.52
CA THR A 341 16.94 2.40 -16.53
C THR A 341 17.15 3.91 -16.67
N PRO A 342 18.35 4.38 -17.04
CA PRO A 342 18.61 5.81 -17.30
C PRO A 342 17.61 6.39 -18.31
N GLY A 343 16.91 7.46 -17.95
CA GLY A 343 15.89 8.09 -18.81
C GLY A 343 14.57 7.31 -18.92
N GLY A 344 14.47 6.16 -18.26
CA GLY A 344 13.26 5.36 -18.19
C GLY A 344 12.37 5.71 -16.99
N GLU A 345 11.36 4.88 -16.75
CA GLU A 345 10.47 5.03 -15.61
C GLU A 345 11.19 4.77 -14.27
N GLY A 346 10.87 5.58 -13.25
CA GLY A 346 11.26 5.33 -11.86
C GLY A 346 12.48 6.11 -11.40
N THR A 347 13.25 5.55 -10.46
CA THR A 347 14.31 6.29 -9.75
C THR A 347 15.53 6.69 -10.59
N MET A 348 15.58 6.26 -11.87
CA MET A 348 16.62 6.59 -12.84
C MET A 348 16.16 7.54 -13.95
N GLU A 349 14.92 8.03 -13.91
CA GLU A 349 14.30 8.90 -14.94
C GLU A 349 15.18 10.10 -15.32
N LYS A 350 15.79 10.75 -14.33
CA LYS A 350 16.63 11.95 -14.54
C LYS A 350 18.12 11.68 -14.37
N ARG A 351 18.54 10.41 -14.33
CA ARG A 351 19.93 10.01 -14.01
C ARG A 351 20.58 9.37 -15.23
N LEU A 352 21.84 9.73 -15.47
CA LEU A 352 22.70 9.13 -16.51
C LEU A 352 22.12 9.20 -17.94
N VAL A 353 21.19 10.14 -18.19
CA VAL A 353 20.64 10.43 -19.52
C VAL A 353 21.73 11.06 -20.39
N GLY A 354 21.83 10.62 -21.65
CA GLY A 354 22.85 11.06 -22.60
C GLY A 354 24.24 10.47 -22.37
N THR A 355 24.39 9.54 -21.42
CA THR A 355 25.66 8.86 -21.16
C THR A 355 25.71 7.49 -21.83
N PRO A 356 26.89 6.85 -21.96
CA PRO A 356 27.00 5.48 -22.48
C PRO A 356 26.22 4.42 -21.68
N ALA A 357 25.78 4.72 -20.45
CA ALA A 357 24.97 3.81 -19.64
C ALA A 357 23.50 3.73 -20.10
N GLN A 358 23.01 4.72 -20.85
CA GLN A 358 21.62 4.72 -21.33
C GLN A 358 21.40 3.57 -22.32
N GLY A 359 20.35 2.78 -22.09
CA GLY A 359 20.07 1.55 -22.85
C GLY A 359 20.98 0.35 -22.50
N ARG A 360 21.90 0.49 -21.54
CA ARG A 360 22.83 -0.58 -21.12
C ARG A 360 22.80 -0.89 -19.63
N LEU A 361 22.23 0.00 -18.82
CA LEU A 361 22.16 -0.12 -17.37
C LEU A 361 20.72 -0.38 -16.90
N TRP A 362 20.55 -1.44 -16.11
CA TRP A 362 19.39 -1.73 -15.28
C TRP A 362 19.83 -1.68 -13.83
N ALA A 363 19.21 -0.83 -13.01
CA ALA A 363 19.68 -0.58 -11.67
C ALA A 363 18.54 -0.50 -10.66
N LYS A 364 18.84 -0.95 -9.44
CA LYS A 364 18.11 -0.57 -8.24
C LYS A 364 18.91 0.50 -7.50
N THR A 365 18.22 1.52 -7.02
CA THR A 365 18.81 2.59 -6.22
C THR A 365 18.45 2.42 -4.74
N GLY A 366 19.30 2.93 -3.85
CA GLY A 366 19.01 3.07 -2.42
C GLY A 366 19.56 4.37 -1.84
N ALA A 367 18.73 5.05 -1.03
CA ALA A 367 19.17 6.24 -0.31
C ALA A 367 18.51 6.33 1.07
N LEU A 368 19.32 6.58 2.10
CA LEU A 368 18.91 7.01 3.43
C LEU A 368 19.89 8.10 3.89
N ARG A 369 19.59 8.81 4.99
CA ARG A 369 20.59 9.73 5.57
C ARG A 369 21.88 8.95 5.90
N GLY A 370 22.98 9.30 5.23
CA GLY A 370 24.30 8.68 5.39
C GLY A 370 24.49 7.36 4.65
N VAL A 371 23.58 6.96 3.74
CA VAL A 371 23.67 5.72 2.96
C VAL A 371 23.25 6.02 1.51
N CYS A 372 24.06 5.59 0.54
CA CYS A 372 23.74 5.65 -0.89
C CYS A 372 24.21 4.36 -1.55
N SER A 373 23.37 3.76 -2.38
CA SER A 373 23.63 2.49 -3.05
C SER A 373 22.92 2.35 -4.38
#